data_AF-A0A919U6E0-F1
#
_entry.id   AF-A0A919U6E0-F1
#
_cell.length_a   1.000
_cell.length_b   1.000
_cell.length_c   1.000
_cell.angle_alpha   90.00
_cell.angle_beta   90.00
_cell.angle_gamma   90.00
#
_symmetry.space_group_name_H-M   'P 1'
#
loop_
_entity.id
_entity.type
_entity.pdbx_description
1 polymer ?
#
loop_
_entity_poly.entity_id
_entity_poly.type
_entity_poly.pdbx_seq_one_letter_code
_entity_poly.pdbx_strand_id
1 'polypeptide(L)'
;MGTSEKFQYGGGQWGGDLAATPSLAIEVQDSDIAVIDYRPAPEGLGRFYLGFQPRDLYDDPSESEPVDVEAEAEAFATWAEAIGVDDVQPKEVRRLMAIEGEEPEDTFVEETVVRLLRLVGLSVPKGLAG
;
A
#
# COMPACT_ATOMS: atom_id res chain seq x y z
N MET A 1 -12.38 -13.59 -14.78
CA MET A 1 -12.26 -12.15 -15.11
C MET A 1 -11.94 -11.51 -13.79
N GLY A 2 -10.68 -11.12 -13.58
CA GLY A 2 -10.28 -10.54 -12.31
C GLY A 2 -10.84 -9.12 -12.18
N THR A 3 -11.25 -8.75 -10.98
CA THR A 3 -11.70 -7.40 -10.66
C THR A 3 -10.54 -6.62 -10.09
N SER A 4 -10.19 -5.49 -10.71
CA SER A 4 -9.21 -4.56 -10.16
C SER A 4 -9.81 -3.19 -9.91
N GLU A 5 -9.52 -2.65 -8.73
CA GLU A 5 -9.95 -1.32 -8.29
C GLU A 5 -8.72 -0.45 -8.06
N LYS A 6 -8.75 0.77 -8.60
CA LYS A 6 -7.63 1.70 -8.53
C LYS A 6 -8.05 2.99 -7.85
N PHE A 7 -7.28 3.39 -6.84
CA PHE A 7 -7.45 4.64 -6.11
C PHE A 7 -6.16 5.44 -6.21
N GLN A 8 -6.28 6.73 -6.53
CA GLN A 8 -5.13 7.63 -6.61
C GLN A 8 -5.35 8.82 -5.69
N TYR A 9 -4.33 9.15 -4.91
CA TYR A 9 -4.26 10.33 -4.07
C TYR A 9 -3.05 11.14 -4.54
N GLY A 10 -3.27 12.42 -4.83
CA GLY A 10 -2.22 13.27 -5.37
C GLY A 10 -2.54 14.73 -5.12
N GLY A 11 -1.53 15.52 -4.74
CA GLY A 11 -1.73 16.94 -4.43
C GLY A 11 -2.76 17.19 -3.31
N GLY A 12 -2.84 16.28 -2.33
CA GLY A 12 -3.68 16.44 -1.15
C GLY A 12 -5.13 15.94 -1.26
N GLN A 13 -5.51 15.28 -2.37
CA GLN A 13 -6.89 14.80 -2.56
C GLN A 13 -6.98 13.49 -3.35
N TRP A 14 -8.03 12.72 -3.08
CA TRP A 14 -8.40 11.56 -3.90
C TRP A 14 -8.83 11.98 -5.30
N GLY A 15 -8.40 11.22 -6.31
CA GLY A 15 -8.57 11.54 -7.72
C GLY A 15 -7.58 12.59 -8.25
N GLY A 16 -6.64 13.06 -7.42
CA GLY A 16 -5.63 14.04 -7.81
C GLY A 16 -4.53 13.50 -8.72
N ASP A 17 -3.56 14.36 -9.03
CA ASP A 17 -2.45 14.06 -9.94
C ASP A 17 -1.32 13.31 -9.22
N LEU A 18 -0.98 12.10 -9.69
CA LEU A 18 0.13 11.31 -9.16
C LEU A 18 1.51 11.95 -9.40
N ALA A 19 1.62 12.91 -10.32
CA ALA A 19 2.82 13.71 -10.50
C ALA A 19 3.02 14.75 -9.38
N ALA A 20 1.97 15.12 -8.65
CA ALA A 20 2.06 16.04 -7.53
C ALA A 20 2.48 15.27 -6.26
N THR A 21 3.69 15.53 -5.78
CA THR A 21 4.19 14.96 -4.53
C THR A 21 3.68 15.75 -3.32
N PRO A 22 3.33 15.08 -2.21
CA PRO A 22 3.21 13.63 -2.04
C PRO A 22 1.98 13.02 -2.76
N SER A 23 2.17 11.84 -3.35
CA SER A 23 1.14 11.03 -4.01
C SER A 23 1.17 9.57 -3.58
N LEU A 24 0.03 8.90 -3.70
CA LEU A 24 -0.21 7.50 -3.36
C LEU A 24 -1.17 6.90 -4.38
N ALA A 25 -0.79 5.80 -5.02
CA ALA A 25 -1.66 4.97 -5.83
C ALA A 25 -1.86 3.62 -5.13
N ILE A 26 -3.10 3.15 -5.14
CA ILE A 26 -3.52 1.90 -4.54
C ILE A 26 -4.25 1.12 -5.62
N GLU A 27 -3.81 -0.09 -5.91
CA GLU A 27 -4.46 -1.00 -6.84
C GLU A 27 -4.79 -2.30 -6.13
N VAL A 28 -6.07 -2.55 -5.90
CA VAL A 28 -6.58 -3.81 -5.37
C VAL A 28 -6.87 -4.75 -6.53
N GLN A 29 -6.40 -5.99 -6.44
CA GLN A 29 -6.58 -7.04 -7.43
C GLN A 29 -7.21 -8.25 -6.76
N ASP A 30 -8.38 -8.64 -7.25
CA ASP A 30 -9.11 -9.84 -6.84
C ASP A 30 -9.36 -9.96 -5.33
N SER A 31 -9.35 -8.83 -4.60
CA SER A 31 -9.49 -8.74 -3.15
C SER A 31 -8.41 -9.48 -2.32
N ASP A 32 -7.39 -10.05 -2.99
CA ASP A 32 -6.29 -10.79 -2.36
C ASP A 32 -4.99 -9.98 -2.30
N ILE A 33 -4.77 -9.09 -3.28
CA ILE A 33 -3.54 -8.30 -3.42
C ILE A 33 -3.89 -6.83 -3.48
N ALA A 34 -3.21 -6.00 -2.71
CA ALA A 34 -3.20 -4.56 -2.92
C ALA A 34 -1.78 -4.06 -3.17
N VAL A 35 -1.58 -3.43 -4.32
CA VAL A 35 -0.32 -2.78 -4.69
C VAL A 35 -0.39 -1.34 -4.22
N ILE A 36 0.58 -0.93 -3.40
CA ILE A 36 0.71 0.42 -2.88
C ILE A 36 1.94 1.06 -3.53
N ASP A 37 1.73 2.11 -4.30
CA ASP A 37 2.76 2.92 -4.93
C ASP A 37 2.75 4.32 -4.29
N TYR A 38 3.84 4.75 -3.66
CA TYR A 38 3.90 6.07 -3.01
C TYR A 38 5.08 6.91 -3.48
N ARG A 39 4.89 8.23 -3.49
CA ARG A 39 5.92 9.21 -3.86
C ARG A 39 5.84 10.45 -2.98
N PRO A 40 6.97 11.07 -2.59
CA PRO A 40 8.33 10.66 -2.92
C PRO A 40 8.75 9.40 -2.14
N ALA A 41 9.66 8.61 -2.72
CA ALA A 41 10.28 7.45 -2.09
C ALA A 41 11.80 7.44 -2.38
N PRO A 42 12.64 6.85 -1.51
CA PRO A 42 14.06 6.67 -1.77
C PRO A 42 14.34 5.81 -3.02
N GLU A 43 15.56 5.88 -3.56
CA GLU A 43 15.96 5.05 -4.70
C GLU A 43 15.88 3.56 -4.34
N GLY A 44 15.19 2.78 -5.19
CA GLY A 44 14.95 1.36 -4.95
C GLY A 44 13.74 1.04 -4.06
N LEU A 45 13.02 2.06 -3.58
CA LEU A 45 11.79 1.93 -2.80
C LEU A 45 10.62 2.68 -3.46
N GLY A 46 9.43 2.58 -2.86
CA GLY A 46 8.24 3.30 -3.29
C GLY A 46 7.10 2.40 -3.74
N ARG A 47 7.24 1.09 -3.56
CA ARG A 47 6.20 0.12 -3.87
C ARG A 47 6.24 -1.04 -2.89
N PHE A 48 5.08 -1.35 -2.32
CA PHE A 48 4.89 -2.56 -1.55
C PHE A 48 3.51 -3.17 -1.74
N TYR A 49 3.30 -4.35 -1.15
CA TYR A 49 2.06 -5.10 -1.25
C TYR A 49 1.40 -5.25 0.12
N LEU A 50 0.07 -5.27 0.16
CA LEU A 50 -0.75 -5.71 1.29
C LEU A 50 -1.51 -6.98 0.90
N GLY A 51 -1.89 -7.80 1.87
CA GLY A 51 -2.53 -9.09 1.60
C GLY A 51 -1.47 -10.11 1.20
N PHE A 52 -1.52 -10.56 -0.05
CA PHE A 52 -0.48 -11.41 -0.63
C PHE A 52 0.48 -10.64 -1.54
N GLN A 53 1.71 -11.15 -1.70
CA GLN A 53 2.55 -10.74 -2.81
C GLN A 53 2.15 -11.54 -4.07
N PRO A 54 2.17 -10.94 -5.28
CA PRO A 54 1.88 -11.65 -6.52
C PRO A 54 2.69 -12.94 -6.68
N ARG A 55 3.98 -12.89 -6.35
CA ARG A 55 4.87 -14.06 -6.35
C ARG A 55 4.42 -15.22 -5.48
N ASP A 56 3.79 -14.95 -4.34
CA ASP A 56 3.35 -15.96 -3.38
C ASP A 56 1.99 -16.51 -3.78
N LEU A 57 1.07 -15.63 -4.20
CA LEU A 57 -0.26 -16.03 -4.64
C LEU A 57 -0.21 -16.93 -5.88
N TYR A 58 0.68 -16.61 -6.82
CA TYR A 58 0.84 -17.36 -8.07
C TYR A 58 1.95 -18.43 -8.01
N ASP A 59 2.69 -18.52 -6.90
CA ASP A 59 3.87 -19.38 -6.74
C ASP A 59 4.90 -19.19 -7.88
N ASP A 60 5.03 -17.94 -8.36
CA ASP A 60 5.91 -17.57 -9.47
C ASP A 60 6.74 -16.32 -9.11
N PRO A 61 8.07 -16.46 -8.89
CA PRO A 61 8.94 -15.35 -8.51
C PRO A 61 9.10 -14.28 -9.60
N SER A 62 8.63 -14.51 -10.83
CA SER A 62 8.64 -13.52 -11.90
C SER A 62 7.46 -12.54 -11.87
N GLU A 63 6.43 -12.82 -11.06
CA GLU A 63 5.23 -11.98 -10.94
C GLU A 63 5.47 -10.68 -10.14
N SER A 64 6.49 -10.64 -9.27
CA SER A 64 6.89 -9.41 -8.58
C SER A 64 8.37 -9.42 -8.22
N GLU A 65 8.99 -8.24 -8.08
CA GLU A 65 10.33 -8.08 -7.49
C GLU A 65 10.29 -8.20 -5.96
N PRO A 66 11.41 -8.62 -5.31
CA PRO A 66 11.43 -8.76 -3.86
C PRO A 66 11.32 -7.40 -3.21
N VAL A 67 10.40 -7.30 -2.25
CA VAL A 67 10.16 -6.06 -1.51
C VAL A 67 10.94 -6.11 -0.19
N ASP A 68 11.77 -5.09 0.06
CA ASP A 68 12.40 -4.91 1.35
C ASP A 68 11.39 -4.30 2.33
N VAL A 69 10.65 -5.17 3.03
CA VAL A 69 9.55 -4.76 3.92
C VAL A 69 10.00 -3.80 5.01
N GLU A 70 11.23 -3.96 5.52
CA GLU A 70 11.74 -3.09 6.58
C GLU A 70 12.04 -1.69 6.02
N ALA A 71 12.74 -1.62 4.88
CA ALA A 71 13.08 -0.36 4.24
C ALA A 71 11.84 0.39 3.72
N GLU A 72 10.88 -0.31 3.10
CA GLU A 72 9.61 0.25 2.63
C GLU A 72 8.77 0.79 3.80
N ALA A 73 8.69 0.07 4.91
CA ALA A 73 7.93 0.52 6.08
C ALA A 73 8.50 1.81 6.68
N GLU A 74 9.82 1.94 6.76
CA GLU A 74 10.49 3.17 7.22
C GLU A 74 10.29 4.33 6.23
N ALA A 75 10.42 4.07 4.94
CA ALA A 75 10.24 5.07 3.90
C ALA A 75 8.78 5.54 3.80
N PHE A 76 7.81 4.63 3.97
CA PHE A 76 6.39 4.98 3.98
C PHE A 76 5.99 5.78 5.23
N ALA A 77 6.56 5.47 6.41
CA ALA A 77 6.37 6.31 7.59
C ALA A 77 6.88 7.74 7.35
N THR A 78 8.06 7.88 6.72
CA THR A 78 8.60 9.19 6.30
C THR A 78 7.69 9.88 5.28
N TRP A 79 7.09 9.12 4.36
CA TRP A 79 6.11 9.66 3.41
C TRP A 79 4.84 10.18 4.11
N ALA A 80 4.38 9.51 5.17
CA ALA A 80 3.24 9.95 5.96
C ALA A 80 3.51 11.30 6.65
N GLU A 81 4.73 11.54 7.14
CA GLU A 81 5.14 12.85 7.64
C GLU A 81 5.02 13.94 6.56
N ALA A 82 5.31 13.61 5.29
CA ALA A 82 5.21 14.56 4.17
C ALA A 82 3.77 15.00 3.86
N ILE A 83 2.76 14.20 4.21
CA ILE A 83 1.33 14.61 4.15
C ILE A 83 0.83 15.22 5.47
N GLY A 84 1.70 15.38 6.47
CA GLY A 84 1.40 16.00 7.77
C GLY A 84 0.94 15.01 8.85
N VAL A 85 1.37 13.76 8.77
CA VAL A 85 1.00 12.70 9.74
C VAL A 85 2.26 12.21 10.45
N ASP A 86 2.48 12.70 11.68
CA ASP A 86 3.75 12.50 12.40
C ASP A 86 3.75 11.30 13.37
N ASP A 87 2.65 10.55 13.49
CA ASP A 87 2.48 9.45 14.48
C ASP A 87 2.52 8.05 13.85
N VAL A 88 2.96 7.93 12.59
CA VAL A 88 3.03 6.64 11.90
C VAL A 88 4.34 5.92 12.26
N GLN A 89 4.25 4.83 13.00
CA GLN A 89 5.44 4.03 13.35
C GLN A 89 5.73 2.99 12.25
N PRO A 90 7.00 2.83 11.81
CA PRO A 90 7.35 1.84 10.78
C PRO A 90 6.89 0.42 11.12
N LYS A 91 6.95 0.03 12.40
CA LYS A 91 6.48 -1.28 12.86
C LYS A 91 4.97 -1.50 12.67
N GLU A 92 4.16 -0.43 12.65
CA GLU A 92 2.71 -0.53 12.43
C GLU A 92 2.41 -0.68 10.94
N VAL A 93 3.16 0.04 10.09
CA VAL A 93 3.11 -0.14 8.63
C VAL A 93 3.52 -1.56 8.27
N ARG A 94 4.66 -2.03 8.78
CA ARG A 94 5.19 -3.38 8.54
C ARG A 94 4.18 -4.48 8.87
N ARG A 95 3.38 -4.33 9.93
CA ARG A 95 2.36 -5.34 10.30
C ARG A 95 1.25 -5.47 9.26
N LEU A 96 1.01 -4.44 8.48
CA LEU A 96 -0.01 -4.45 7.42
C LEU A 96 0.56 -4.98 6.10
N MET A 97 1.88 -4.93 5.91
CA MET A 97 2.55 -5.32 4.67
C MET A 97 2.55 -6.83 4.46
N ALA A 98 2.42 -7.25 3.21
CA ALA A 98 2.57 -8.65 2.80
C ALA A 98 4.02 -9.09 2.97
N ILE A 99 4.25 -10.10 3.82
CA ILE A 99 5.56 -10.70 4.05
C ILE A 99 5.64 -11.98 3.23
N GLU A 100 6.77 -12.17 2.51
CA GLU A 100 6.98 -13.34 1.66
C GLU A 100 6.83 -14.63 2.48
N GLY A 101 5.98 -15.54 2.01
CA GLY A 101 5.70 -16.81 2.68
C GLY A 101 4.83 -16.74 3.94
N GLU A 102 4.29 -15.57 4.30
CA GLU A 102 3.30 -15.42 5.38
C GLU A 102 1.88 -15.23 4.83
N GLU A 103 0.89 -15.81 5.52
CA GLU A 103 -0.52 -15.60 5.20
C GLU A 103 -1.01 -14.25 5.77
N PRO A 104 -1.84 -13.49 5.04
CA PRO A 104 -2.37 -12.22 5.52
C PRO A 104 -3.30 -12.41 6.72
N GLU A 105 -3.31 -11.42 7.62
CA GLU A 105 -4.20 -11.43 8.78
C GLU A 105 -5.68 -11.28 8.39
N ASP A 106 -5.96 -10.46 7.38
CA ASP A 106 -7.31 -10.17 6.91
C ASP A 106 -7.66 -11.05 5.71
N THR A 107 -8.92 -11.52 5.65
CA THR A 107 -9.42 -12.35 4.53
C THR A 107 -9.60 -11.54 3.24
N PHE A 108 -9.80 -10.23 3.36
CA PHE A 108 -9.96 -9.30 2.25
C PHE A 108 -8.94 -8.18 2.40
N VAL A 109 -8.14 -7.96 1.36
CA VAL A 109 -7.06 -6.97 1.41
C VAL A 109 -7.58 -5.54 1.56
N GLU A 110 -8.83 -5.28 1.14
CA GLU A 110 -9.49 -3.99 1.32
C GLU A 110 -9.57 -3.59 2.80
N GLU A 111 -9.75 -4.55 3.71
CA GLU A 111 -9.73 -4.28 5.15
C GLU A 111 -8.35 -3.80 5.61
N THR A 112 -7.28 -4.43 5.11
CA THR A 112 -5.90 -4.04 5.37
C THR A 112 -5.58 -2.67 4.78
N VAL A 113 -6.05 -2.38 3.56
CA VAL A 113 -5.93 -1.04 2.94
C VAL A 113 -6.65 0.01 3.79
N VAL A 114 -7.85 -0.27 4.28
CA VAL A 114 -8.59 0.65 5.16
C VAL A 114 -7.82 0.93 6.45
N ARG A 115 -7.18 -0.08 7.04
CA ARG A 115 -6.31 0.12 8.22
C ARG A 115 -5.11 1.00 7.88
N LEU A 116 -4.46 0.77 6.73
CA LEU A 116 -3.35 1.61 6.27
C LEU A 116 -3.78 3.07 6.09
N LEU A 117 -4.91 3.32 5.41
CA LEU A 117 -5.43 4.68 5.19
C LEU A 117 -5.75 5.39 6.50
N ARG A 118 -6.33 4.68 7.47
CA ARG A 118 -6.59 5.23 8.81
C ARG A 118 -5.29 5.54 9.55
N LEU A 119 -4.27 4.69 9.42
CA LEU A 119 -2.95 4.91 10.01
C LEU A 119 -2.33 6.21 9.49
N VAL A 120 -2.41 6.45 8.18
CA VAL A 120 -1.92 7.69 7.56
C VAL A 120 -2.95 8.83 7.55
N GLY A 121 -4.00 8.76 8.38
CA GLY A 121 -4.99 9.84 8.51
C GLY A 121 -5.78 10.20 7.24
N LEU A 122 -5.73 9.37 6.20
CA LEU A 122 -6.44 9.60 4.95
C LEU A 122 -7.90 9.12 5.04
N SER A 123 -8.78 9.85 4.36
CA SER A 123 -10.18 9.43 4.23
C SER A 123 -10.29 8.15 3.39
N VAL A 124 -11.19 7.25 3.77
CA VAL A 124 -11.43 6.00 3.02
C VAL A 124 -12.32 6.32 1.80
N PRO A 125 -11.88 6.03 0.56
CA PRO A 125 -12.72 6.20 -0.61
C PRO A 125 -13.88 5.20 -0.61
N LYS A 126 -15.02 5.59 -1.18
CA LYS A 126 -16.28 4.81 -1.10
C LYS A 126 -16.20 3.39 -1.67
N GLY A 127 -15.25 3.08 -2.56
CA GLY A 127 -15.05 1.74 -3.11
C GLY A 127 -14.43 0.75 -2.13
N LEU A 128 -13.65 1.23 -1.14
CA LEU A 128 -12.98 0.40 -0.14
C LEU A 128 -13.80 0.17 1.14
N ALA A 129 -14.90 0.90 1.31
CA ALA A 129 -15.80 0.76 2.45
C ALA A 129 -16.92 -0.24 2.09
N GLY A 130 -16.56 -1.51 1.94
CA GLY A 130 -17.51 -2.62 1.84
C GLY A 130 -18.29 -2.83 3.13
#